data_AF-A0A348W7A1-F1
#
_entry.id   AF-A0A348W7A1-F1
#
_cell.length_a   1.000
_cell.length_b   1.000
_cell.length_c   1.000
_cell.angle_alpha   90.00
_cell.angle_beta   90.00
_cell.angle_gamma   90.00
#
_symmetry.space_group_name_H-M   'P 1'
#
loop_
_entity.id
_entity.type
_entity.pdbx_description
1 polymer ?
#
loop_
_entity_poly.entity_id
_entity_poly.type
_entity_poly.pdbx_seq_one_letter_code
_entity_poly.pdbx_strand_id
1 'polypeptide(L)'
;MTAFREYQRLEASGLWRAKPGAQRLEVIVSIGDATLVISDMNDRPLTHWSLPALHRANPGDTPALYHPDGDPGETLELAENETEMVAAIEKLRSAIGRARP
;
A
#
# COMPACT_ATOMS: atom_id res chain seq x y z
N MET A 1 18.10 3.37 6.47
CA MET A 1 17.80 2.37 7.52
C MET A 1 17.01 2.92 8.72
N THR A 2 16.50 4.16 8.69
CA THR A 2 15.75 4.76 9.83
C THR A 2 14.27 5.02 9.55
N ALA A 3 13.87 5.33 8.31
CA ALA A 3 12.48 5.66 7.97
C ALA A 3 11.52 4.46 8.06
N PHE A 4 12.01 3.22 7.99
CA PHE A 4 11.14 2.03 8.04
C PHE A 4 10.70 1.66 9.46
N ARG A 5 11.52 1.96 10.49
CA ARG A 5 11.19 1.58 11.87
C ARG A 5 10.03 2.38 12.47
N GLU A 6 9.83 3.63 12.03
CA GLU A 6 8.72 4.47 12.51
C GLU A 6 7.36 3.96 12.01
N TYR A 7 7.31 3.29 10.85
CA TYR A 7 6.08 2.79 10.23
C TYR A 7 5.85 1.29 10.38
N GLN A 8 6.77 0.55 11.00
CA GLN A 8 6.69 -0.91 11.16
C GLN A 8 5.44 -1.41 11.93
N ARG A 9 4.72 -0.52 12.61
CA ARG A 9 3.47 -0.82 13.33
C ARG A 9 2.27 -0.07 12.76
N LEU A 10 2.46 0.64 11.65
CA LEU A 10 1.38 1.38 11.03
C LEU A 10 0.51 0.38 10.26
N GLU A 11 -0.76 0.34 10.64
CA GLU A 11 -1.78 -0.49 10.04
C GLU A 11 -2.94 0.41 9.63
N ALA A 12 -3.56 0.09 8.50
CA ALA A 12 -4.71 0.81 7.98
C ALA A 12 -5.72 -0.15 7.38
N SER A 13 -6.99 0.23 7.40
CA SER A 13 -8.03 -0.48 6.69
C SER A 13 -8.02 -0.09 5.22
N GLY A 14 -8.35 -1.04 4.34
CA GLY A 14 -8.42 -0.78 2.90
C GLY A 14 -9.39 -1.72 2.20
N LEU A 15 -9.69 -1.38 0.94
CA LEU A 15 -10.39 -2.26 0.03
C LEU A 15 -9.42 -2.77 -1.02
N TRP A 16 -9.16 -4.06 -1.02
CA TRP A 16 -8.29 -4.71 -1.99
C TRP A 16 -9.09 -5.51 -3.01
N ARG A 17 -8.57 -5.55 -4.22
CA ARG A 17 -9.13 -6.32 -5.33
C ARG A 17 -8.01 -6.96 -6.13
N ALA A 18 -8.03 -8.29 -6.18
CA ALA A 18 -7.01 -9.10 -6.85
C ALA A 18 -6.90 -8.87 -8.37
N LYS A 19 -8.02 -8.56 -9.03
CA LYS A 19 -8.09 -8.40 -10.49
C LYS A 19 -9.32 -7.60 -10.91
N PRO A 20 -9.35 -7.04 -12.12
CA PRO A 20 -10.53 -6.34 -12.62
C PRO A 20 -11.77 -7.24 -12.58
N GLY A 21 -12.86 -6.73 -12.01
CA GLY A 21 -14.11 -7.48 -11.86
C GLY A 21 -14.16 -8.48 -10.70
N ALA A 22 -13.08 -8.68 -9.95
CA ALA A 22 -13.15 -9.41 -8.68
C ALA A 22 -13.87 -8.58 -7.61
N GLN A 23 -14.46 -9.28 -6.64
CA GLN A 23 -15.04 -8.67 -5.45
C GLN A 23 -13.97 -7.88 -4.70
N ARG A 24 -14.34 -6.68 -4.24
CA ARG A 24 -13.51 -5.92 -3.28
C ARG A 24 -13.62 -6.57 -1.92
N LEU A 25 -12.48 -6.81 -1.29
CA LEU A 25 -12.36 -7.39 0.04
C LEU A 25 -11.85 -6.32 0.99
N GLU A 26 -12.45 -6.26 2.18
CA GLU A 26 -11.88 -5.51 3.30
C GLU A 26 -10.59 -6.19 3.75
N VAL A 27 -9.54 -5.40 3.87
CA VAL A 27 -8.20 -5.86 4.20
C VAL A 27 -7.55 -4.94 5.23
N ILE A 28 -6.56 -5.49 5.91
CA ILE A 28 -5.63 -4.76 6.74
C ILE A 28 -4.34 -4.59 5.93
N VAL A 29 -3.83 -3.37 5.92
CA VAL A 29 -2.62 -2.99 5.20
C VAL A 29 -1.57 -2.62 6.23
N SER A 30 -0.38 -3.22 6.15
CA SER A 30 0.72 -2.92 7.06
C SER A 30 2.04 -2.67 6.31
N ILE A 31 2.90 -1.86 6.90
CA ILE A 31 4.21 -1.51 6.34
C ILE A 31 5.31 -2.33 7.00
N GLY A 32 6.03 -3.11 6.19
CA GLY A 32 7.25 -3.83 6.60
C GLY A 32 8.53 -3.04 6.34
N ASP A 33 9.65 -3.76 6.15
CA ASP A 33 10.98 -3.16 5.92
C ASP A 33 11.17 -2.59 4.50
N ALA A 34 10.40 -3.06 3.52
CA ALA A 34 10.32 -2.49 2.16
C ALA A 34 9.06 -2.94 1.40
N THR A 35 8.09 -3.51 2.11
CA THR A 35 6.94 -4.19 1.53
C THR A 35 5.66 -3.67 2.18
N LEU A 36 4.64 -3.47 1.36
CA LEU A 36 3.27 -3.30 1.82
C LEU A 36 2.65 -4.69 1.91
N VAL A 37 2.28 -5.09 3.11
CA VAL A 37 1.62 -6.37 3.36
C VAL A 37 0.13 -6.12 3.38
N ILE A 38 -0.63 -6.92 2.64
CA ILE A 38 -2.09 -6.84 2.60
C ILE A 38 -2.62 -8.17 3.14
N SER A 39 -3.32 -8.13 4.26
CA SER A 39 -3.92 -9.27 4.94
C SER A 39 -5.44 -9.17 4.99
N ASP A 40 -6.10 -10.32 5.14
CA ASP A 40 -7.53 -10.33 5.46
C ASP A 40 -7.78 -9.88 6.92
N MET A 41 -9.06 -9.80 7.30
CA MET A 41 -9.48 -9.43 8.66
C MET A 41 -9.08 -10.43 9.76
N ASN A 42 -8.49 -11.58 9.40
CA ASN A 42 -7.96 -12.59 10.32
C ASN A 42 -6.42 -12.61 10.31
N ASP A 43 -5.78 -11.52 9.88
CA ASP A 43 -4.32 -11.37 9.75
C ASP A 43 -3.66 -12.40 8.82
N ARG A 44 -4.42 -12.98 7.87
CA ARG A 44 -3.84 -13.90 6.89
C ARG A 44 -3.31 -13.08 5.70
N PRO A 45 -2.00 -13.15 5.39
CA PRO A 45 -1.45 -12.41 4.27
C PRO A 45 -2.04 -12.90 2.95
N LEU A 46 -2.65 -11.99 2.20
CA LEU A 46 -3.22 -12.22 0.87
C LEU A 46 -2.17 -11.98 -0.21
N THR A 47 -1.45 -10.87 -0.09
CA THR A 47 -0.43 -10.44 -1.06
C THR A 47 0.62 -9.56 -0.38
N HIS A 48 1.76 -9.39 -1.05
CA HIS A 48 2.83 -8.51 -0.63
C HIS A 48 3.28 -7.69 -1.82
N TRP A 49 3.25 -6.37 -1.67
CA TRP A 49 3.70 -5.46 -2.70
C TRP A 49 5.02 -4.83 -2.32
N SER A 50 5.90 -4.67 -3.30
CA SER A 50 7.14 -3.93 -3.11
C SER A 50 6.82 -2.43 -3.08
N LEU A 51 7.06 -1.76 -1.95
CA LEU A 51 6.88 -0.31 -1.83
C LEU A 51 7.60 0.50 -2.93
N PRO A 52 8.85 0.19 -3.33
CA PRO A 52 9.50 0.95 -4.41
C PRO A 52 8.89 0.71 -5.79
N ALA A 53 8.15 -0.38 -5.96
CA ALA A 53 7.44 -0.71 -7.18
C ALA A 53 5.93 -0.44 -7.03
N LEU A 54 5.53 0.40 -6.08
CA LEU A 54 4.13 0.77 -5.89
C LEU A 54 3.82 2.03 -6.69
N HIS A 55 2.66 2.04 -7.34
CA HIS A 55 2.19 3.17 -8.14
C HIS A 55 0.84 3.66 -7.63
N ARG A 56 0.69 4.99 -7.58
CA ARG A 56 -0.59 5.64 -7.29
C ARG A 56 -1.29 5.94 -8.61
N ALA A 57 -2.48 5.38 -8.81
CA ALA A 57 -3.26 5.52 -10.04
C ALA A 57 -4.02 6.86 -10.12
N ASN A 58 -4.36 7.46 -8.98
CA ASN A 58 -5.11 8.72 -8.89
C ASN A 58 -4.40 9.74 -7.95
N PRO A 59 -3.23 10.25 -8.34
CA PRO A 59 -2.52 11.23 -7.53
C PRO A 59 -3.35 12.51 -7.36
N GLY A 60 -3.63 12.88 -6.11
CA GLY A 60 -4.43 14.07 -5.77
C GLY A 60 -5.90 13.77 -5.45
N ASP A 61 -6.39 12.57 -5.78
CA ASP A 61 -7.77 12.16 -5.50
C ASP A 61 -7.86 11.18 -4.33
N THR A 62 -9.05 11.14 -3.71
CA THR A 62 -9.46 10.19 -2.66
C THR A 62 -10.70 9.39 -3.12
N PRO A 63 -10.85 8.10 -2.73
CA PRO A 63 -9.88 7.29 -1.98
C PRO A 63 -8.58 7.07 -2.77
N ALA A 64 -7.45 6.99 -2.07
CA ALA A 64 -6.16 6.80 -2.71
C ALA A 64 -6.08 5.38 -3.30
N LEU A 65 -5.86 5.29 -4.60
CA LEU A 65 -5.81 4.05 -5.36
C LEU A 65 -4.36 3.69 -5.69
N TYR A 66 -3.92 2.54 -5.21
CA TYR A 66 -2.60 1.99 -5.42
C TYR A 66 -2.64 0.67 -6.19
N HIS A 67 -1.57 0.39 -6.92
CA HIS A 67 -1.35 -0.90 -7.58
C HIS A 67 0.16 -1.20 -7.64
N PRO A 68 0.57 -2.48 -7.68
CA PRO A 68 1.95 -2.85 -7.89
C PRO A 68 2.36 -2.61 -9.35
N ASP A 69 3.65 -2.41 -9.56
CA ASP A 69 4.27 -2.41 -10.88
C ASP A 69 4.15 -3.82 -11.48
N GLY A 70 3.69 -3.89 -12.73
CA GLY A 70 3.46 -5.15 -13.44
C GLY A 70 2.04 -5.74 -13.31
N ASP A 71 1.23 -5.31 -12.34
CA ASP A 71 -0.19 -5.70 -12.25
C ASP A 71 -1.10 -4.51 -11.90
N PRO A 72 -1.45 -3.66 -12.89
CA PRO A 72 -2.39 -2.55 -12.68
C PRO A 72 -3.84 -3.02 -12.45
N GLY A 73 -4.13 -4.31 -12.64
CA GLY A 73 -5.44 -4.90 -12.39
C GLY A 73 -5.67 -5.21 -10.92
N GLU A 74 -4.59 -5.47 -10.18
CA GLU A 74 -4.57 -5.60 -8.74
C GLU A 74 -4.58 -4.22 -8.08
N THR A 75 -5.58 -3.92 -7.27
CA THR A 75 -5.77 -2.56 -6.73
C THR A 75 -6.07 -2.55 -5.24
N LEU A 76 -5.52 -1.56 -4.54
CA LEU A 76 -5.76 -1.26 -3.14
C LEU A 76 -6.31 0.17 -3.04
N GLU A 77 -7.46 0.32 -2.42
CA GLU A 77 -8.10 1.59 -2.13
C GLU A 77 -7.94 1.89 -0.63
N LEU A 78 -7.34 3.05 -0.32
CA LEU A 78 -7.24 3.58 1.05
C LEU A 78 -8.19 4.78 1.16
N ALA A 79 -9.07 4.75 2.16
CA ALA A 79 -10.07 5.79 2.36
C ALA A 79 -9.43 7.12 2.79
N GLU A 80 -10.20 8.22 2.67
CA GLU A 80 -9.71 9.57 2.99
C GLU A 80 -9.24 9.73 4.44
N ASN A 81 -9.80 8.96 5.37
CA ASN A 81 -9.38 8.95 6.78
C ASN A 81 -8.03 8.27 7.00
N GLU A 82 -7.56 7.42 6.08
CA GLU A 82 -6.29 6.68 6.17
C GLU A 82 -5.07 7.54 5.74
N THR A 83 -5.11 8.83 6.08
CA THR A 83 -4.10 9.82 5.66
C THR A 83 -2.69 9.48 6.11
N GLU A 84 -2.53 8.87 7.30
CA GLU A 84 -1.23 8.48 7.85
C GLU A 84 -0.57 7.37 7.00
N MET A 85 -1.35 6.35 6.61
CA MET A 85 -0.87 5.28 5.74
C MET A 85 -0.50 5.81 4.35
N VAL A 86 -1.36 6.63 3.76
CA VAL A 86 -1.07 7.27 2.46
C VAL A 86 0.21 8.10 2.54
N ALA A 87 0.37 8.93 3.59
CA ALA A 87 1.57 9.74 3.77
C ALA A 87 2.84 8.89 3.98
N ALA A 88 2.74 7.80 4.75
CA ALA A 88 3.84 6.87 4.97
C ALA A 88 4.27 6.19 3.66
N ILE A 89 3.31 5.70 2.86
CA ILE A 89 3.57 5.12 1.55
C ILE A 89 4.30 6.11 0.64
N GLU A 90 3.81 7.35 0.51
CA GLU A 90 4.45 8.36 -0.34
C GLU A 90 5.87 8.73 0.15
N LYS A 91 6.06 8.86 1.47
CA LYS A 91 7.36 9.15 2.07
C LYS A 91 8.36 8.02 1.80
N LEU A 92 7.95 6.77 1.97
CA LEU A 92 8.79 5.60 1.75
C LEU A 92 9.13 5.42 0.27
N ARG A 93 8.15 5.60 -0.64
CA ARG A 93 8.39 5.61 -2.10
C ARG A 93 9.46 6.63 -2.48
N SER A 94 9.33 7.86 -1.99
CA SER A 94 10.30 8.94 -2.25
C SER A 94 11.69 8.64 -1.66
N ALA A 95 11.74 8.09 -0.44
CA ALA A 95 12.99 7.75 0.22
C ALA A 95 13.76 6.65 -0.53
N ILE A 96 13.07 5.62 -1.06
CA ILE A 96 13.72 4.53 -1.80
C ILE A 96 14.14 5.00 -3.20
N GLY A 97 13.33 5.84 -3.87
CA GLY A 97 13.69 6.41 -5.16
C GLY A 97 14.99 7.23 -5.12
N ARG A 98 15.26 7.94 -4.02
CA ARG A 98 16.51 8.68 -3.79
C ARG A 98 17.70 7.80 -3.43
N ALA A 99 17.47 6.56 -3.00
CA ALA A 99 18.52 5.64 -2.60
C ALA A 99 19.04 4.77 -3.77
N ARG A 100 18.42 4.85 -4.95
CA ARG A 100 18.96 4.27 -6.19
C ARG A 100 19.87 5.31 -6.88
N PRO A 101 21.18 5.04 -7.04
CA PRO A 101 22.08 5.87 -7.81
C PRO A 101 21.83 5.76 -9.32
#